data_AF-A0A7H4MVH9-F1
#
_entry.id   AF-A0A7H4MVH9-F1
#
_cell.length_a   1.000
_cell.length_b   1.000
_cell.length_c   1.000
_cell.angle_alpha   90.00
_cell.angle_beta   90.00
_cell.angle_gamma   90.00
#
_symmetry.space_group_name_H-M   'P 1'
#
loop_
_entity.id
_entity.type
_entity.pdbx_description
1 polymer ?
#
loop_
_entity_poly.entity_id
_entity_poly.type
_entity_poly.pdbx_seq_one_letter_code
_entity_poly.pdbx_strand_id
1 'polypeptide(L)'
;MVDHLAVMMAAVIIAISLMLMASKALTRFVNSHPTIVILCLSFLLMIGFSLIAEGFGFPIPKGYLYAAIGFSVMIESFNQLAIFNRHRFLSANLTLRQRTTEAVMNLLSGRKDSSELDSETASLVADRDDNPLFNPQERRMIERVLNLNQRTVSSIMTSRHDIEHIDLSAPEEEIRALLDKNQHTRLVVTGGDDDEDMLGVVHVIDLLQQSLRHEPLNLQVLIRQPLVFPETLPLLPALEQFRRARTHFAFVVDEFGSVEGIVTLSDVMETIAGNLPNEAEEIDARHDIHKNGDGSWTVNGHMPLEDPGPVRSSAAG
;
A
#
# COMPACT_ATOMS: atom_id res chain seq x y z
N MET A 1 39.25 -18.49 63.41
CA MET A 1 38.20 -17.95 62.51
C MET A 1 38.47 -18.34 61.05
N VAL A 2 38.69 -19.62 60.69
CA VAL A 2 38.51 -20.13 59.30
C VAL A 2 38.39 -21.67 59.34
N ASP A 3 37.26 -22.23 59.79
CA ASP A 3 37.07 -23.71 59.81
C ASP A 3 36.11 -24.22 58.72
N HIS A 4 35.62 -23.34 57.84
CA HIS A 4 34.58 -23.68 56.87
C HIS A 4 34.86 -23.14 55.46
N LEU A 5 36.13 -23.16 55.02
CA LEU A 5 36.51 -22.76 53.67
C LEU A 5 35.75 -23.55 52.59
N ALA A 6 35.56 -24.85 52.80
CA ALA A 6 34.80 -25.71 51.90
C ALA A 6 33.31 -25.32 51.82
N VAL A 7 32.70 -24.94 52.94
CA VAL A 7 31.29 -24.51 52.99
C VAL A 7 31.11 -23.17 52.27
N MET A 8 32.05 -22.24 52.46
CA MET A 8 32.06 -20.95 51.77
C MET A 8 32.22 -21.12 50.26
N MET A 9 33.13 -21.99 49.80
CA MET A 9 33.29 -22.30 48.38
C MET A 9 32.02 -22.93 47.79
N ALA A 10 31.41 -23.89 48.50
CA ALA A 10 30.16 -24.51 48.06
C ALA A 10 29.03 -23.47 47.95
N ALA A 11 28.89 -22.59 48.94
CA ALA A 11 27.90 -21.52 48.94
C ALA A 11 28.08 -20.55 47.76
N VAL A 12 29.31 -20.15 47.46
CA VAL A 12 29.63 -19.25 46.32
C VAL A 12 29.30 -19.92 44.99
N ILE A 13 29.67 -21.20 44.81
CA ILE A 13 29.39 -21.95 43.57
C ILE A 13 27.88 -22.08 43.34
N ILE A 14 27.12 -22.38 44.40
CA ILE A 14 25.65 -22.47 44.33
C ILE A 14 25.06 -21.10 43.97
N ALA A 15 25.51 -20.03 44.61
CA ALA A 15 25.03 -18.68 44.35
C ALA A 15 25.30 -18.25 42.89
N ILE A 16 26.52 -18.47 42.38
CA ILE A 16 26.89 -18.12 41.00
C ILE A 16 26.05 -18.93 40.01
N SER A 17 25.88 -20.23 40.25
CA SER A 17 25.07 -21.10 39.37
C SER A 17 23.61 -20.64 39.30
N LEU A 18 23.03 -20.26 40.44
CA LEU A 18 21.66 -19.75 40.50
C LEU A 18 21.53 -18.39 39.80
N MET A 19 22.50 -17.49 39.97
CA MET A 19 22.53 -16.20 39.27
C MET A 19 22.61 -16.37 37.75
N LEU A 20 23.47 -17.26 37.26
CA LEU A 20 23.62 -17.53 35.82
C LEU A 20 22.35 -18.14 35.23
N MET A 21 21.65 -19.02 35.96
CA MET A 21 20.38 -19.60 35.54
C MET A 21 19.27 -18.54 35.45
N ALA A 22 19.18 -17.65 36.45
CA ALA A 22 18.19 -16.58 36.50
C ALA A 22 18.43 -15.47 35.46
N SER A 23 19.69 -15.19 35.14
CA SER A 23 20.09 -14.11 34.23
C SER A 23 19.38 -14.19 32.86
N LYS A 24 19.29 -15.37 32.23
CA LYS A 24 18.63 -15.52 30.93
C LYS A 24 17.13 -15.21 30.95
N ALA A 25 16.45 -15.53 32.06
CA ALA A 25 15.02 -15.21 32.20
C ALA A 25 14.83 -13.71 32.42
N LEU A 26 15.65 -13.11 33.27
CA LEU A 26 15.62 -11.69 33.57
C LEU A 26 15.94 -10.85 32.32
N THR A 27 16.99 -11.19 31.56
CA THR A 27 17.35 -10.47 30.33
C THR A 27 16.25 -10.55 29.28
N ARG A 28 15.59 -11.71 29.11
CA ARG A 28 14.46 -11.82 28.18
C ARG A 28 13.27 -10.96 28.59
N PHE A 29 12.97 -10.90 29.88
CA PHE A 29 11.88 -10.07 30.42
C PHE A 29 12.17 -8.57 30.28
N VAL A 30 13.42 -8.16 30.54
CA VAL A 30 13.87 -6.77 30.39
C VAL A 30 13.85 -6.35 28.92
N ASN A 31 14.36 -7.20 28.01
CA ASN A 31 14.36 -6.91 26.57
C ASN A 31 12.96 -6.88 25.95
N SER A 32 11.96 -7.50 26.57
CA SER A 32 10.58 -7.45 26.06
C SER A 32 9.79 -6.22 26.53
N HIS A 33 10.35 -5.39 27.42
CA HIS A 33 9.69 -4.21 27.97
C HIS A 33 10.64 -3.00 27.94
N PRO A 34 10.73 -2.28 26.80
CA PRO A 34 11.67 -1.16 26.61
C PRO A 34 11.59 -0.08 27.70
N THR A 35 10.41 0.15 28.27
CA THR A 35 10.23 1.14 29.34
C THR A 35 10.83 0.68 30.69
N ILE A 36 10.81 -0.63 30.97
CA ILE A 36 11.45 -1.22 32.17
C ILE A 36 12.99 -1.11 32.05
N VAL A 37 13.54 -1.19 30.85
CA VAL A 37 14.99 -1.03 30.59
C VAL A 37 15.46 0.36 31.03
N ILE A 38 14.74 1.40 30.63
CA ILE A 38 15.08 2.80 30.94
C ILE A 38 15.03 3.04 32.46
N LEU A 39 14.03 2.49 33.15
CA LEU A 39 13.90 2.57 34.61
C LEU A 39 15.02 1.81 35.34
N CYS A 40 15.38 0.63 34.88
CA CYS A 40 16.46 -0.16 35.48
C CYS A 40 17.82 0.54 35.31
N LEU A 41 18.07 1.11 34.13
CA LEU A 41 19.29 1.86 33.83
C LEU A 41 19.41 3.13 34.68
N SER A 42 18.31 3.90 34.83
CA SER A 42 18.31 5.11 35.66
C SER A 42 18.56 4.79 37.13
N PHE A 43 17.98 3.71 37.64
CA PHE A 43 18.20 3.24 39.01
C PHE A 43 19.64 2.78 39.25
N LEU A 44 20.20 2.01 38.30
CA LEU A 44 21.58 1.52 38.38
C LEU A 44 22.59 2.68 38.32
N LEU A 45 22.36 3.65 37.45
CA LEU A 45 23.20 4.85 37.34
C LEU A 45 23.13 5.70 38.62
N MET A 46 21.93 5.88 39.19
CA MET A 46 21.74 6.66 40.41
C MET A 46 22.40 5.99 41.63
N ILE A 47 22.23 4.67 41.80
CA ILE A 47 22.93 3.92 42.87
C ILE A 47 24.44 3.98 42.65
N GLY A 48 24.90 3.78 41.42
CA GLY A 48 26.32 3.88 41.07
C GLY A 48 26.91 5.24 41.43
N PHE A 49 26.24 6.32 41.05
CA PHE A 49 26.63 7.68 41.41
C PHE A 49 26.66 7.91 42.92
N SER A 50 25.66 7.39 43.65
CA SER A 50 25.61 7.51 45.11
C SER A 50 26.79 6.82 45.80
N LEU A 51 27.13 5.60 45.37
CA LEU A 51 28.25 4.86 45.94
C LEU A 51 29.60 5.53 45.63
N ILE A 52 29.74 6.10 44.43
CA ILE A 52 30.93 6.87 44.05
C ILE A 52 31.06 8.12 44.92
N ALA A 53 30.00 8.89 45.09
CA ALA A 53 30.00 10.10 45.91
C ALA A 53 30.33 9.80 47.37
N GLU A 54 29.73 8.75 47.94
CA GLU A 54 30.06 8.27 49.29
C GLU A 54 31.53 7.83 49.39
N GLY A 55 32.07 7.17 48.36
CA GLY A 55 33.48 6.78 48.27
C GLY A 55 34.46 7.95 48.26
N PHE A 56 34.05 9.11 47.74
CA PHE A 56 34.82 10.36 47.78
C PHE A 56 34.59 11.18 49.07
N GLY A 57 33.82 10.66 50.03
CA GLY A 57 33.55 11.33 51.30
C GLY A 57 32.42 12.36 51.24
N PHE A 58 31.61 12.36 50.18
CA PHE A 58 30.40 13.18 50.06
C PHE A 58 29.15 12.33 50.39
N PRO A 59 28.68 12.31 51.64
CA PRO A 59 27.49 11.54 51.99
C PRO A 59 26.25 12.19 51.39
N ILE A 60 25.62 11.51 50.43
CA ILE A 60 24.33 11.94 49.88
C ILE A 60 23.22 11.52 50.86
N PRO A 61 22.39 12.45 51.36
CA PRO A 61 21.26 12.07 52.21
C PRO A 61 20.32 11.12 51.47
N LYS A 62 20.06 9.95 52.06
CA LYS A 62 19.27 8.86 51.46
C LYS A 62 17.85 9.29 51.05
N GLY A 63 17.32 10.37 51.64
CA GLY A 63 16.04 10.96 51.26
C GLY A 63 15.99 11.44 49.80
N TYR A 64 17.09 11.98 49.26
CA TYR A 64 17.15 12.39 47.85
C TYR A 64 17.07 11.20 46.90
N LEU A 65 17.67 10.07 47.26
CA LEU A 65 17.58 8.83 46.49
C LEU A 65 16.15 8.30 46.48
N TYR A 66 15.50 8.22 47.64
CA TYR A 66 14.12 7.75 47.72
C TYR A 66 13.13 8.65 46.96
N ALA A 67 13.34 9.97 46.99
CA ALA A 67 12.54 10.91 46.21
C ALA A 67 12.72 10.71 44.70
N ALA A 68 13.96 10.53 44.22
CA ALA A 68 14.24 10.29 42.81
C ALA A 68 13.67 8.96 42.31
N ILE A 69 13.76 7.90 43.12
CA ILE A 69 13.17 6.58 42.82
C ILE A 69 11.64 6.70 42.71
N GLY A 70 10.99 7.34 43.68
CA GLY A 70 9.54 7.53 43.68
C GLY A 70 9.06 8.35 42.48
N PHE A 71 9.79 9.41 42.13
CA PHE A 71 9.47 10.25 40.97
C PHE A 71 9.61 9.50 39.64
N SER A 72 10.65 8.67 39.49
CA SER A 72 10.85 7.86 38.28
C SER A 72 9.74 6.81 38.10
N VAL A 73 9.33 6.13 39.18
CA VAL A 73 8.23 5.16 39.13
C VAL A 73 6.91 5.84 38.79
N MET A 74 6.67 7.04 39.32
CA MET A 74 5.46 7.81 39.04
C MET A 74 5.38 8.24 37.57
N ILE A 75 6.47 8.78 37.00
CA ILE A 75 6.52 9.14 35.58
C ILE A 75 6.25 7.93 34.68
N GLU A 76 6.88 6.81 35.00
CA GLU A 76 6.71 5.57 34.23
C GLU A 76 5.27 5.04 34.32
N SER A 77 4.64 5.12 35.49
CA SER A 77 3.22 4.77 35.65
C SER A 77 2.30 5.66 34.80
N PHE A 78 2.58 6.96 34.70
CA PHE A 78 1.83 7.86 33.82
C PHE A 78 2.09 7.57 32.34
N ASN A 79 3.32 7.24 31.98
CA ASN A 79 3.68 6.88 30.61
C ASN A 79 2.95 5.60 30.16
N GLN A 80 2.93 4.57 31.00
CA GLN A 80 2.16 3.34 30.74
C GLN A 80 0.66 3.59 30.63
N LEU A 81 0.10 4.47 31.49
CA LEU A 81 -1.31 4.85 31.42
C LEU A 81 -1.65 5.60 30.12
N ALA A 82 -0.76 6.49 29.68
CA ALA A 82 -0.92 7.26 28.45
C ALA A 82 -0.91 6.35 27.22
N ILE A 83 0.02 5.38 27.17
CA ILE A 83 0.10 4.37 26.11
C ILE A 83 -1.17 3.52 26.10
N PHE A 84 -1.61 3.01 27.26
CA PHE A 84 -2.83 2.21 27.38
C PHE A 84 -4.09 2.98 26.91
N ASN A 85 -4.23 4.25 27.28
CA ASN A 85 -5.34 5.08 26.83
C ASN A 85 -5.29 5.38 25.33
N ARG A 86 -4.09 5.51 24.75
CA ARG A 86 -3.91 5.74 23.31
C ARG A 86 -4.35 4.52 22.48
N HIS A 87 -4.05 3.30 22.93
CA HIS A 87 -4.58 2.07 22.32
C HIS A 87 -6.11 2.02 22.36
N ARG A 88 -6.71 2.41 23.50
CA ARG A 88 -8.17 2.47 23.62
C ARG A 88 -8.80 3.52 22.69
N PHE A 89 -8.15 4.66 22.51
CA PHE A 89 -8.67 5.75 21.66
C PHE A 89 -8.62 5.43 20.16
N LEU A 90 -7.57 4.73 19.68
CA LEU A 90 -7.47 4.29 18.29
C LEU A 90 -8.55 3.26 17.92
N SER A 91 -9.01 2.46 18.88
CA SER A 91 -10.11 1.48 18.70
C SER A 91 -11.53 2.03 18.94
N ALA A 92 -11.67 3.31 19.30
CA ALA A 92 -12.95 3.92 19.69
C ALA A 92 -13.73 4.59 18.53
N ASN A 93 -13.16 4.66 17.33
CA ASN A 93 -13.83 5.28 16.16
C ASN A 93 -14.67 4.31 15.31
N LEU A 94 -14.81 3.04 15.70
CA LEU A 94 -15.79 2.15 15.07
C LEU A 94 -17.15 2.39 15.72
N THR A 95 -18.06 2.98 14.96
CA THR A 95 -19.44 3.26 15.38
C THR A 95 -20.13 1.97 15.85
N LEU A 96 -20.93 2.06 16.91
CA LEU A 96 -21.64 0.90 17.52
C LEU A 96 -22.44 0.04 16.51
N ARG A 97 -22.79 0.60 15.34
CA ARG A 97 -23.46 -0.12 14.24
C ARG A 97 -22.56 -1.14 13.54
N GLN A 98 -21.25 -0.89 13.43
CA GLN A 98 -20.31 -1.83 12.78
C GLN A 98 -20.12 -3.10 13.62
N ARG A 99 -20.05 -2.96 14.95
CA ARG A 99 -19.95 -4.10 15.88
C ARG A 99 -21.17 -5.03 15.81
N THR A 100 -22.36 -4.47 15.59
CA THR A 100 -23.58 -5.27 15.43
C THR A 100 -23.62 -5.98 14.08
N THR A 101 -23.14 -5.35 13.01
CA THR A 101 -23.08 -5.98 11.68
C THR A 101 -22.13 -7.17 11.68
N GLU A 102 -20.96 -7.02 12.30
CA GLU A 102 -19.93 -8.06 12.35
C GLU A 102 -20.36 -9.25 13.26
N ALA A 103 -21.00 -8.98 14.40
CA ALA A 103 -21.56 -10.02 15.26
C ALA A 103 -22.71 -10.78 14.58
N VAL A 104 -23.56 -10.08 13.81
CA VAL A 104 -24.64 -10.70 13.03
C VAL A 104 -24.07 -11.50 11.86
N MET A 105 -23.04 -11.00 11.18
CA MET A 105 -22.35 -11.69 10.09
C MET A 105 -21.63 -12.95 10.60
N ASN A 106 -20.98 -12.90 11.76
CA ASN A 106 -20.34 -14.08 12.37
C ASN A 106 -21.34 -15.13 12.87
N LEU A 107 -22.52 -14.70 13.33
CA LEU A 107 -23.58 -15.63 13.73
C LEU A 107 -24.27 -16.28 12.54
N LEU A 108 -24.40 -15.56 11.41
CA LEU A 108 -25.01 -16.05 10.17
C LEU A 108 -24.04 -16.92 9.35
N SER A 109 -22.73 -16.64 9.40
CA SER A 109 -21.78 -17.24 8.46
C SER A 109 -21.32 -18.65 8.83
N GLY A 110 -21.54 -19.12 10.07
CA GLY A 110 -21.61 -20.55 10.42
C GLY A 110 -20.55 -21.50 9.84
N ARG A 111 -19.38 -21.01 9.42
CA ARG A 111 -18.42 -21.77 8.63
C ARG A 111 -17.00 -21.34 9.02
N LYS A 112 -16.35 -22.30 9.67
CA LYS A 112 -14.93 -22.33 9.93
C LYS A 112 -14.23 -22.61 8.60
N ASP A 113 -13.83 -21.59 7.87
CA ASP A 113 -12.85 -21.74 6.81
C ASP A 113 -11.46 -21.53 7.40
N SER A 114 -10.86 -22.67 7.76
CA SER A 114 -9.41 -22.82 7.79
C SER A 114 -8.88 -22.75 6.35
N SER A 115 -7.84 -21.92 6.16
CA SER A 115 -7.06 -21.74 4.93
C SER A 115 -7.42 -20.50 4.09
N GLU A 116 -7.21 -19.33 4.66
CA GLU A 116 -6.56 -18.23 3.97
C GLU A 116 -5.54 -17.65 4.95
N LEU A 117 -4.28 -17.58 4.53
CA LEU A 117 -3.22 -16.94 5.29
C LEU A 117 -3.50 -15.44 5.25
N ASP A 118 -4.33 -15.00 6.19
CA ASP A 118 -4.73 -13.62 6.37
C ASP A 118 -3.49 -12.72 6.44
N SER A 119 -3.61 -11.60 5.74
CA SER A 119 -2.78 -10.40 5.86
C SER A 119 -2.64 -9.90 7.31
N GLU A 120 -3.45 -10.41 8.25
CA GLU A 120 -3.28 -10.24 9.70
C GLU A 120 -2.06 -10.98 10.28
N THR A 121 -1.59 -12.08 9.69
CA THR A 121 -0.38 -12.75 10.20
C THR A 121 0.88 -11.97 9.81
N ALA A 122 0.86 -11.28 8.67
CA ALA A 122 1.93 -10.38 8.25
C ALA A 122 2.05 -9.16 9.17
N SER A 123 0.92 -8.63 9.68
CA SER A 123 0.94 -7.53 10.64
C SER A 123 1.42 -7.96 12.03
N LEU A 124 1.14 -9.21 12.45
CA LEU A 124 1.60 -9.75 13.75
C LEU A 124 3.09 -10.12 13.78
N VAL A 125 3.73 -10.36 12.63
CA VAL A 125 5.19 -10.58 12.54
C VAL A 125 5.96 -9.26 12.39
N ALA A 126 5.32 -8.20 11.86
CA ALA A 126 5.95 -6.90 11.61
C ALA A 126 6.00 -5.96 12.84
N ASP A 127 5.22 -6.24 13.89
CA ASP A 127 5.10 -5.39 15.09
C ASP A 127 6.20 -5.63 16.15
N ARG A 128 7.29 -6.32 15.79
CA ARG A 128 8.40 -6.61 16.72
C ARG A 128 9.58 -5.63 16.64
N ASP A 129 9.56 -4.69 15.71
CA ASP A 129 10.51 -3.58 15.62
C ASP A 129 9.75 -2.25 15.72
N ASP A 130 10.20 -1.34 16.59
CA ASP A 130 9.66 0.02 16.81
C ASP A 130 9.73 0.94 15.55
N ASN A 131 10.07 0.37 14.40
CA ASN A 131 10.04 1.01 13.10
C ASN A 131 9.31 0.05 12.14
N PRO A 132 8.10 0.39 11.66
CA PRO A 132 7.43 -0.47 10.69
C PRO A 132 8.34 -0.60 9.46
N LEU A 133 8.78 -1.83 9.17
CA LEU A 133 9.73 -2.13 8.08
C LEU A 133 9.27 -1.56 6.72
N PHE A 134 7.95 -1.43 6.55
CA PHE A 134 7.28 -0.82 5.40
C PHE A 134 6.29 0.23 5.84
N ASN A 135 6.26 1.35 5.12
CA ASN A 135 5.27 2.41 5.30
C ASN A 135 3.86 1.95 4.82
N PRO A 136 2.77 2.63 5.18
CA PRO A 136 1.42 2.24 4.78
C PRO A 136 1.17 2.18 3.27
N GLN A 137 1.87 3.01 2.46
CA GLN A 137 1.74 3.02 1.00
C GLN A 137 2.43 1.81 0.37
N GLU A 138 3.62 1.45 0.86
CA GLU A 138 4.38 0.26 0.46
C GLU A 138 3.59 -1.01 0.77
N ARG A 139 2.94 -1.09 1.93
CA ARG A 139 2.08 -2.24 2.28
C ARG A 139 0.93 -2.42 1.28
N ARG A 140 0.28 -1.33 0.86
CA ARG A 140 -0.79 -1.35 -0.15
C ARG A 140 -0.27 -1.75 -1.52
N MET A 141 0.91 -1.27 -1.91
CA MET A 141 1.54 -1.67 -3.17
C MET A 141 1.85 -3.17 -3.16
N ILE A 142 2.41 -3.69 -2.06
CA ILE A 142 2.69 -5.13 -1.90
C ILE A 142 1.40 -5.94 -2.02
N GLU A 143 0.33 -5.51 -1.35
CA GLU A 143 -0.99 -6.15 -1.45
C GLU A 143 -1.52 -6.20 -2.89
N ARG A 144 -1.46 -5.07 -3.62
CA ARG A 144 -1.84 -4.99 -5.03
C ARG A 144 -1.01 -5.92 -5.92
N VAL A 145 0.29 -6.03 -5.68
CA VAL A 145 1.18 -6.95 -6.42
C VAL A 145 0.80 -8.41 -6.16
N LEU A 146 0.50 -8.78 -4.91
CA LEU A 146 0.09 -10.14 -4.56
C LEU A 146 -1.25 -10.52 -5.23
N ASN A 147 -2.17 -9.56 -5.33
CA ASN A 147 -3.47 -9.75 -5.99
C ASN A 147 -3.42 -9.65 -7.53
N LEU A 148 -2.31 -9.17 -8.10
CA LEU A 148 -2.16 -8.99 -9.56
C LEU A 148 -2.34 -10.30 -10.34
N ASN A 149 -1.99 -11.45 -9.74
CA ASN A 149 -2.13 -12.76 -10.37
C ASN A 149 -3.60 -13.19 -10.56
N GLN A 150 -4.53 -12.62 -9.80
CA GLN A 150 -5.96 -12.95 -9.87
C GLN A 150 -6.73 -12.04 -10.84
N ARG A 151 -6.08 -10.98 -11.34
CA ARG A 151 -6.67 -10.02 -12.26
C ARG A 151 -6.30 -10.31 -13.71
N THR A 152 -7.25 -10.03 -14.61
CA THR A 152 -7.08 -10.13 -16.07
C THR A 152 -6.97 -8.76 -16.72
N VAL A 153 -6.53 -8.74 -17.98
CA VAL A 153 -6.47 -7.52 -18.80
C VAL A 153 -7.83 -6.85 -18.96
N SER A 154 -8.91 -7.63 -19.05
CA SER A 154 -10.28 -7.08 -19.12
C SER A 154 -10.69 -6.27 -17.88
N SER A 155 -10.10 -6.53 -16.70
CA SER A 155 -10.40 -5.80 -15.46
C SER A 155 -9.77 -4.41 -15.37
N ILE A 156 -8.87 -4.06 -16.30
CA ILE A 156 -8.17 -2.76 -16.32
C ILE A 156 -8.21 -2.08 -17.69
N MET A 157 -8.75 -2.74 -18.71
CA MET A 157 -8.78 -2.19 -20.07
C MET A 157 -9.67 -0.95 -20.15
N THR A 158 -9.33 -0.04 -21.04
CA THR A 158 -10.26 0.98 -21.51
C THR A 158 -11.20 0.31 -22.52
N SER A 159 -12.49 0.30 -22.19
CA SER A 159 -13.55 -0.30 -23.00
C SER A 159 -13.62 0.35 -24.39
N ARG A 160 -13.99 -0.41 -25.42
CA ARG A 160 -14.18 0.08 -26.81
C ARG A 160 -14.99 1.38 -26.92
N HIS A 161 -15.96 1.58 -26.01
CA HIS A 161 -16.83 2.76 -26.02
C HIS A 161 -16.15 4.03 -25.48
N ASP A 162 -15.10 3.87 -24.68
CA ASP A 162 -14.37 4.97 -24.03
C ASP A 162 -13.05 5.28 -24.77
N ILE A 163 -12.77 4.58 -25.87
CA ILE A 163 -11.56 4.81 -26.67
C ILE A 163 -11.78 5.99 -27.59
N GLU A 164 -10.95 7.03 -27.44
CA GLU A 164 -10.83 8.07 -28.46
C GLU A 164 -10.19 7.48 -29.72
N HIS A 165 -10.90 7.59 -30.85
CA HIS A 165 -10.47 7.06 -32.12
C HIS A 165 -10.64 8.08 -33.24
N ILE A 166 -9.95 7.84 -34.36
CA ILE A 166 -10.06 8.65 -35.57
C ILE A 166 -10.42 7.77 -36.76
N ASP A 167 -11.41 8.21 -37.53
CA ASP A 167 -11.77 7.53 -38.77
C ASP A 167 -10.66 7.76 -39.81
N LEU A 168 -10.25 6.69 -40.48
CA LEU A 168 -9.35 6.71 -41.63
C LEU A 168 -9.84 7.63 -42.75
N SER A 169 -11.17 7.77 -42.90
CA SER A 169 -11.82 8.60 -43.89
C SER A 169 -11.92 10.09 -43.49
N ALA A 170 -11.54 10.43 -42.25
CA ALA A 170 -11.66 11.78 -41.72
C ALA A 170 -10.87 12.81 -42.54
N PRO A 171 -11.42 14.01 -42.77
CA PRO A 171 -10.72 15.08 -43.47
C PRO A 171 -9.48 15.55 -42.69
N GLU A 172 -8.44 15.94 -43.41
CA GLU A 172 -7.15 16.36 -42.81
C GLU A 172 -7.30 17.49 -41.78
N GLU A 173 -8.26 18.40 -41.97
CA GLU A 173 -8.54 19.49 -41.01
C GLU A 173 -8.97 18.97 -39.64
N GLU A 174 -9.74 17.88 -39.60
CA GLU A 174 -10.18 17.24 -38.36
C GLU A 174 -9.02 16.53 -37.66
N ILE A 175 -8.17 15.83 -38.43
CA ILE A 175 -6.94 15.21 -37.92
C ILE A 175 -6.05 16.27 -37.26
N ARG A 176 -5.87 17.43 -37.91
CA ARG A 176 -5.08 18.54 -37.37
C ARG A 176 -5.69 19.12 -36.09
N ALA A 177 -7.01 19.31 -36.06
CA ALA A 177 -7.70 19.80 -34.88
C ALA A 177 -7.58 18.83 -33.69
N LEU A 178 -7.53 17.53 -33.97
CA LEU A 178 -7.32 16.50 -32.96
C LEU A 178 -5.88 16.54 -32.43
N LEU A 179 -4.88 16.68 -33.30
CA LEU A 179 -3.48 16.81 -32.87
C LEU A 179 -3.21 18.01 -31.94
N ASP A 180 -3.98 19.10 -32.07
CA ASP A 180 -3.84 20.28 -31.21
C ASP A 180 -4.44 20.07 -29.81
N LYS A 181 -5.46 19.22 -29.68
CA LYS A 181 -6.19 18.98 -28.43
C LYS A 181 -5.77 17.71 -27.70
N ASN A 182 -5.28 16.72 -28.45
CA ASN A 182 -5.06 15.39 -27.94
C ASN A 182 -3.80 15.31 -27.08
N GLN A 183 -3.92 14.66 -25.92
CA GLN A 183 -2.84 14.52 -24.94
C GLN A 183 -2.20 13.13 -24.95
N HIS A 184 -2.68 12.24 -25.81
CA HIS A 184 -2.21 10.87 -25.92
C HIS A 184 -1.02 10.75 -26.88
N THR A 185 -0.18 9.74 -26.64
CA THR A 185 0.97 9.45 -27.51
C THR A 185 0.58 8.63 -28.75
N ARG A 186 -0.62 8.02 -28.71
CA ARG A 186 -1.11 7.06 -29.69
C ARG A 186 -2.60 7.30 -29.92
N LEU A 187 -3.01 7.18 -31.18
CA LEU A 187 -4.40 7.29 -31.62
C LEU A 187 -4.84 5.97 -32.22
N VAL A 188 -6.02 5.49 -31.83
CA VAL A 188 -6.64 4.33 -32.48
C VAL A 188 -7.28 4.81 -33.78
N VAL A 189 -7.05 4.08 -34.86
CA VAL A 189 -7.63 4.37 -36.16
C VAL A 189 -8.73 3.36 -36.45
N THR A 190 -9.93 3.87 -36.73
CA THR A 190 -11.07 3.08 -37.18
C THR A 190 -11.28 3.24 -38.69
N GLY A 191 -11.99 2.31 -39.30
CA GLY A 191 -12.40 2.38 -40.70
C GLY A 191 -12.59 0.98 -41.26
N GLY A 192 -13.19 0.86 -42.44
CA GLY A 192 -13.52 -0.43 -43.03
C GLY A 192 -14.89 -0.37 -43.68
N ASP A 193 -15.54 -1.53 -43.82
CA ASP A 193 -16.89 -1.60 -44.40
C ASP A 193 -17.98 -1.13 -43.41
N ASP A 194 -17.74 -1.28 -42.09
CA ASP A 194 -18.69 -0.93 -41.03
C ASP A 194 -18.30 0.34 -40.22
N ASP A 195 -17.27 1.09 -40.64
CA ASP A 195 -16.68 2.31 -40.00
C ASP A 195 -16.28 2.17 -38.50
N GLU A 196 -16.62 1.06 -37.84
CA GLU A 196 -16.32 0.75 -36.44
C GLU A 196 -15.14 -0.21 -36.25
N ASP A 197 -14.61 -0.79 -37.34
CA ASP A 197 -13.50 -1.72 -37.27
C ASP A 197 -12.21 -1.02 -36.83
N MET A 198 -11.61 -1.46 -35.73
CA MET A 198 -10.32 -0.95 -35.24
C MET A 198 -9.17 -1.50 -36.09
N LEU A 199 -8.70 -0.69 -37.03
CA LEU A 199 -7.64 -1.06 -37.97
C LEU A 199 -6.26 -1.14 -37.32
N GLY A 200 -5.97 -0.30 -36.34
CA GLY A 200 -4.69 -0.27 -35.65
C GLY A 200 -4.42 1.03 -34.91
N VAL A 201 -3.14 1.33 -34.71
CA VAL A 201 -2.68 2.49 -33.94
C VAL A 201 -1.70 3.33 -34.73
N VAL A 202 -1.82 4.66 -34.60
CA VAL A 202 -0.87 5.63 -35.15
C VAL A 202 -0.18 6.37 -34.01
N HIS A 203 1.13 6.56 -34.13
CA HIS A 203 1.89 7.37 -33.20
C HIS A 203 1.72 8.86 -33.52
N VAL A 204 1.29 9.64 -32.54
CA VAL A 204 1.08 11.09 -32.70
C VAL A 204 2.35 11.80 -33.15
N ILE A 205 3.52 11.36 -32.69
CA ILE A 205 4.81 11.94 -33.10
C ILE A 205 5.08 11.78 -34.60
N ASP A 206 4.62 10.70 -35.24
CA ASP A 206 4.80 10.48 -36.69
C ASP A 206 3.90 11.43 -37.49
N LEU A 207 2.67 11.67 -37.02
CA LEU A 207 1.75 12.65 -37.60
C LEU A 207 2.25 14.09 -37.43
N LEU A 208 2.78 14.42 -36.25
CA LEU A 208 3.40 15.72 -35.99
C LEU A 208 4.60 15.95 -36.93
N GLN A 209 5.41 14.93 -37.22
CA GLN A 209 6.51 15.05 -38.18
C GLN A 209 6.02 15.36 -39.60
N GLN A 210 4.95 14.72 -40.07
CA GLN A 210 4.33 15.04 -41.37
C GLN A 210 3.81 16.48 -41.39
N SER A 211 3.11 16.90 -40.32
CA SER A 211 2.58 18.25 -40.17
C SER A 211 3.69 19.31 -40.21
N LEU A 212 4.78 19.11 -39.46
CA LEU A 212 5.93 20.02 -39.42
C LEU A 212 6.64 20.14 -40.78
N ARG A 213 6.65 19.05 -41.56
CA ARG A 213 7.21 19.03 -42.93
C ARG A 213 6.26 19.58 -43.99
N HIS A 214 5.05 19.97 -43.61
CA HIS A 214 4.01 20.43 -44.53
C HIS A 214 3.65 19.35 -45.58
N GLU A 215 3.79 18.09 -45.19
CA GLU A 215 3.35 16.93 -45.97
C GLU A 215 1.86 16.67 -45.69
N PRO A 216 1.11 16.09 -46.66
CA PRO A 216 -0.26 15.67 -46.41
C PRO A 216 -0.29 14.61 -45.31
N LEU A 217 -1.17 14.78 -44.31
CA LEU A 217 -1.33 13.80 -43.24
C LEU A 217 -1.92 12.52 -43.81
N ASN A 218 -1.17 11.42 -43.73
CA ASN A 218 -1.61 10.14 -44.24
C ASN A 218 -1.59 9.08 -43.14
N LEU A 219 -2.76 8.86 -42.53
CA LEU A 219 -2.95 7.84 -41.49
C LEU A 219 -2.64 6.44 -42.02
N GLN A 220 -3.07 6.11 -43.24
CA GLN A 220 -2.99 4.76 -43.80
C GLN A 220 -1.56 4.21 -43.85
N VAL A 221 -0.58 5.07 -44.16
CA VAL A 221 0.84 4.68 -44.24
C VAL A 221 1.47 4.54 -42.84
N LEU A 222 0.88 5.20 -41.83
CA LEU A 222 1.39 5.24 -40.47
C LEU A 222 0.73 4.24 -39.52
N ILE A 223 -0.35 3.57 -39.94
CA ILE A 223 -1.03 2.54 -39.14
C ILE A 223 -0.05 1.41 -38.82
N ARG A 224 0.03 1.07 -37.54
CA ARG A 224 0.79 -0.07 -37.02
C ARG A 224 -0.15 -1.01 -36.28
N GLN A 225 0.11 -2.31 -36.41
CA GLN A 225 -0.59 -3.32 -35.63
C GLN A 225 -0.02 -3.35 -34.21
N PRO A 226 -0.83 -3.07 -33.17
CA PRO A 226 -0.38 -3.19 -31.79
C PRO A 226 -0.26 -4.66 -31.38
N LEU A 227 0.27 -4.88 -30.17
CA LEU A 227 0.22 -6.20 -29.54
C LEU A 227 -1.24 -6.58 -29.28
N VAL A 228 -1.59 -7.86 -29.32
CA VAL A 228 -2.96 -8.33 -29.10
C VAL A 228 -3.00 -9.28 -27.92
N PHE A 229 -3.94 -9.06 -27.00
CA PHE A 229 -4.18 -9.89 -25.83
C PHE A 229 -5.62 -10.44 -25.85
N PRO A 230 -5.82 -11.72 -25.50
CA PRO A 230 -7.17 -12.20 -25.21
C PRO A 230 -7.67 -11.59 -23.89
N GLU A 231 -8.96 -11.31 -23.78
CA GLU A 231 -9.56 -10.69 -22.58
C GLU A 231 -9.31 -11.46 -21.28
N THR A 232 -9.13 -12.78 -21.37
CA THR A 232 -8.87 -13.66 -20.22
C THR A 232 -7.40 -13.69 -19.78
N LEU A 233 -6.50 -12.94 -20.43
CA LEU A 233 -5.06 -12.95 -20.11
C LEU A 233 -4.80 -12.36 -18.71
N PRO A 234 -4.11 -13.07 -17.80
CA PRO A 234 -3.74 -12.49 -16.51
C PRO A 234 -2.69 -11.37 -16.64
N LEU A 235 -2.71 -10.40 -15.71
CA LEU A 235 -1.88 -9.20 -15.79
C LEU A 235 -0.36 -9.45 -15.70
N LEU A 236 0.09 -10.41 -14.88
CA LEU A 236 1.52 -10.74 -14.77
C LEU A 236 2.12 -11.25 -16.11
N PRO A 237 1.51 -12.24 -16.78
CA PRO A 237 1.88 -12.60 -18.15
C PRO A 237 1.83 -11.43 -19.14
N ALA A 238 0.80 -10.57 -19.06
CA ALA A 238 0.68 -9.40 -19.94
C ALA A 238 1.86 -8.42 -19.76
N LEU A 239 2.28 -8.17 -18.52
CA LEU A 239 3.44 -7.35 -18.18
C LEU A 239 4.75 -7.90 -18.80
N GLU A 240 4.95 -9.22 -18.71
CA GLU A 240 6.12 -9.87 -19.31
C GLU A 240 6.07 -9.82 -20.85
N GLN A 241 4.88 -9.93 -21.45
CA GLN A 241 4.72 -9.77 -22.90
C GLN A 241 5.04 -8.34 -23.35
N PHE A 242 4.53 -7.32 -22.65
CA PHE A 242 4.91 -5.92 -22.90
C PHE A 242 6.42 -5.72 -22.83
N ARG A 243 7.07 -6.26 -21.79
CA ARG A 243 8.53 -6.17 -21.60
C ARG A 243 9.31 -6.83 -22.74
N ARG A 244 8.88 -8.01 -23.20
CA ARG A 244 9.51 -8.74 -24.32
C ARG A 244 9.33 -8.04 -25.65
N ALA A 245 8.11 -7.58 -25.93
CA ALA A 245 7.75 -6.91 -27.17
C ALA A 245 8.28 -5.48 -27.25
N ARG A 246 8.72 -4.89 -26.13
CA ARG A 246 9.19 -3.49 -26.03
C ARG A 246 8.15 -2.49 -26.54
N THR A 247 6.88 -2.79 -26.29
CA THR A 247 5.73 -1.91 -26.56
C THR A 247 4.95 -1.70 -25.27
N HIS A 248 4.16 -0.63 -25.24
CA HIS A 248 3.40 -0.21 -24.06
C HIS A 248 1.90 -0.14 -24.34
N PHE A 249 1.45 -0.69 -25.45
CA PHE A 249 0.08 -0.59 -25.93
C PHE A 249 -0.34 -1.91 -26.59
N ALA A 250 -1.51 -2.39 -26.22
CA ALA A 250 -2.10 -3.61 -26.76
C ALA A 250 -3.61 -3.45 -26.95
N PHE A 251 -4.14 -4.12 -27.98
CA PHE A 251 -5.56 -4.38 -28.11
C PHE A 251 -5.96 -5.60 -27.28
N VAL A 252 -7.15 -5.53 -26.70
CA VAL A 252 -7.79 -6.64 -26.02
C VAL A 252 -8.89 -7.17 -26.93
N VAL A 253 -8.89 -8.47 -27.19
CA VAL A 253 -9.83 -9.13 -28.09
C VAL A 253 -10.63 -10.21 -27.40
N ASP A 254 -11.85 -10.41 -27.88
CA ASP A 254 -12.72 -11.54 -27.51
C ASP A 254 -12.25 -12.86 -28.16
N GLU A 255 -13.02 -13.93 -28.01
CA GLU A 255 -12.72 -15.23 -28.62
C GLU A 255 -12.95 -15.28 -30.13
N PHE A 256 -13.66 -14.30 -30.68
CA PHE A 256 -14.00 -14.19 -32.10
C PHE A 256 -13.03 -13.28 -32.86
N GLY A 257 -12.13 -12.58 -32.15
CA GLY A 257 -11.15 -11.66 -32.70
C GLY A 257 -11.61 -10.21 -32.77
N SER A 258 -12.78 -9.89 -32.20
CA SER A 258 -13.30 -8.52 -32.10
C SER A 258 -12.54 -7.75 -31.03
N VAL A 259 -12.26 -6.47 -31.26
CA VAL A 259 -11.59 -5.62 -30.26
C VAL A 259 -12.59 -5.14 -29.21
N GLU A 260 -12.39 -5.56 -27.97
CA GLU A 260 -13.21 -5.17 -26.80
C GLU A 260 -12.64 -3.94 -26.09
N GLY A 261 -11.34 -3.65 -26.27
CA GLY A 261 -10.71 -2.50 -25.64
C GLY A 261 -9.22 -2.38 -25.89
N ILE A 262 -8.60 -1.45 -25.18
CA ILE A 262 -7.14 -1.24 -25.17
C ILE A 262 -6.60 -1.38 -23.75
N VAL A 263 -5.34 -1.80 -23.65
CA VAL A 263 -4.60 -1.79 -22.39
C VAL A 263 -3.19 -1.26 -22.62
N THR A 264 -2.72 -0.43 -21.70
CA THR A 264 -1.36 0.10 -21.74
C THR A 264 -0.50 -0.45 -20.62
N LEU A 265 0.82 -0.34 -20.77
CA LEU A 265 1.74 -0.65 -19.66
C LEU A 265 1.47 0.24 -18.45
N SER A 266 1.04 1.49 -18.67
CA SER A 266 0.72 2.43 -17.60
C SER A 266 -0.46 1.94 -16.75
N ASP A 267 -1.51 1.38 -17.35
CA ASP A 267 -2.67 0.83 -16.62
C ASP A 267 -2.26 -0.32 -15.69
N VAL A 268 -1.37 -1.19 -16.17
CA VAL A 268 -0.83 -2.30 -15.36
C VAL A 268 0.00 -1.75 -14.19
N MET A 269 0.79 -0.70 -14.42
CA MET A 269 1.59 -0.06 -13.37
C MET A 269 0.73 0.71 -12.36
N GLU A 270 -0.32 1.38 -12.82
CA GLU A 270 -1.30 2.07 -11.97
C GLU A 270 -2.04 1.08 -11.06
N THR A 271 -2.35 -0.11 -11.56
CA THR A 271 -2.93 -1.18 -10.75
C THR A 271 -2.05 -1.52 -9.54
N ILE A 272 -0.72 -1.47 -9.71
CA ILE A 272 0.26 -1.73 -8.65
C ILE A 272 0.47 -0.51 -7.75
N ALA A 273 0.68 0.66 -8.34
CA ALA A 273 1.06 1.88 -7.63
C ALA A 273 -0.14 2.62 -6.99
N GLY A 274 -1.36 2.33 -7.45
CA GLY A 274 -2.54 3.16 -7.23
C GLY A 274 -2.59 4.36 -8.17
N ASN A 275 -3.70 5.11 -8.12
CA ASN A 275 -3.96 6.25 -9.00
C ASN A 275 -2.75 7.19 -9.01
N LEU A 276 -1.99 7.12 -10.08
CA LEU A 276 -0.94 8.09 -10.36
C LEU A 276 -1.65 9.34 -10.86
N PRO A 277 -1.45 10.52 -10.26
CA PRO A 277 -2.01 11.74 -10.81
C PRO A 277 -1.44 11.93 -12.21
N ASN A 278 -2.25 11.69 -13.25
CA ASN A 278 -1.91 12.16 -14.59
C ASN A 278 -1.93 13.70 -14.56
N GLU A 279 -0.98 14.32 -15.26
CA GLU A 279 -0.87 15.79 -15.36
C GLU A 279 -2.08 16.43 -16.05
N ALA A 280 -2.91 15.62 -16.71
CA ALA A 280 -4.21 15.99 -17.24
C ALA A 280 -5.29 15.76 -16.17
N GLU A 281 -5.86 16.82 -15.63
CA GLU A 281 -7.03 16.78 -14.74
C GLU A 281 -8.33 16.38 -15.48
N GLU A 282 -8.28 15.42 -16.40
CA GLU A 282 -9.46 14.77 -16.95
C GLU A 282 -9.70 13.46 -16.19
N ILE A 283 -10.75 13.53 -15.39
CA ILE A 283 -11.51 12.48 -14.72
C ILE A 283 -11.31 11.12 -15.41
N ASP A 284 -10.53 10.21 -14.82
CA ASP A 284 -10.59 8.80 -15.22
C ASP A 284 -12.00 8.30 -14.90
N ALA A 285 -12.84 8.18 -15.93
CA ALA A 285 -14.22 7.76 -15.80
C ALA A 285 -14.36 6.45 -15.01
N ARG A 286 -13.36 5.55 -15.07
CA ARG A 286 -13.34 4.26 -14.37
C ARG A 286 -13.34 4.40 -12.84
N HIS A 287 -12.91 5.54 -12.30
CA HIS A 287 -12.73 5.77 -10.86
C HIS A 287 -13.60 6.89 -10.28
N ASP A 288 -14.65 7.31 -11.00
CA ASP A 288 -15.49 8.44 -10.56
C ASP A 288 -16.51 8.04 -9.48
N ILE A 289 -16.33 8.59 -8.27
CA ILE A 289 -17.29 8.50 -7.15
C ILE A 289 -17.68 9.91 -6.73
N HIS A 290 -18.96 10.23 -6.95
CA HIS A 290 -19.56 11.50 -6.55
C HIS A 290 -20.52 11.33 -5.39
N LYS A 291 -20.25 12.06 -4.29
CA LYS A 291 -21.22 12.26 -3.21
C LYS A 291 -22.19 13.37 -3.57
N ASN A 292 -23.47 13.05 -3.68
CA ASN A 292 -24.52 14.05 -3.83
C ASN A 292 -24.80 14.74 -2.48
N GLY A 293 -25.30 15.98 -2.52
CA GLY A 293 -25.62 16.77 -1.32
C GLY A 293 -26.63 16.09 -0.37
N ASP A 294 -27.44 15.19 -0.92
CA ASP A 294 -28.51 14.47 -0.23
C ASP A 294 -27.98 13.24 0.55
N GLY A 295 -26.67 12.97 0.47
CA GLY A 295 -26.02 11.80 1.07
C GLY A 295 -26.08 10.53 0.21
N SER A 296 -26.65 10.61 -1.00
CA SER A 296 -26.56 9.55 -2.01
C SER A 296 -25.21 9.57 -2.73
N TRP A 297 -24.84 8.43 -3.31
CA TRP A 297 -23.58 8.26 -4.04
C TRP A 297 -23.89 7.88 -5.48
N THR A 298 -23.26 8.58 -6.42
CA THR A 298 -23.24 8.21 -7.83
C THR A 298 -21.86 7.62 -8.10
N VAL A 299 -21.83 6.38 -8.59
CA VAL A 299 -20.60 5.62 -8.85
C VAL A 299 -20.63 5.12 -10.29
N ASN A 300 -19.51 5.19 -11.01
CA ASN A 300 -19.44 4.60 -12.34
C ASN A 300 -19.60 3.06 -12.27
N GLY A 301 -20.49 2.51 -13.08
CA GLY A 301 -20.77 1.06 -13.13
C GLY A 301 -19.59 0.21 -13.63
N HIS A 302 -18.59 0.83 -14.27
CA HIS A 302 -17.36 0.18 -14.70
C HIS A 302 -16.27 0.17 -13.62
N MET A 303 -16.56 0.68 -12.42
CA MET A 303 -15.61 0.70 -11.32
C MET A 303 -15.34 -0.73 -10.80
N PRO A 304 -14.07 -1.15 -10.70
CA PRO A 304 -13.74 -2.44 -10.08
C PRO A 304 -14.12 -2.45 -8.60
N LEU A 305 -14.93 -3.45 -8.20
CA LEU A 305 -15.48 -3.56 -6.84
C LEU A 305 -14.43 -3.70 -5.72
N GLU A 306 -13.21 -4.09 -6.10
CA GLU A 306 -12.11 -4.43 -5.19
C GLU A 306 -11.26 -3.21 -4.77
N ASP A 307 -11.27 -2.13 -5.55
CA ASP A 307 -10.54 -0.89 -5.25
C ASP A 307 -11.42 0.33 -5.56
N PRO A 308 -12.36 0.68 -4.64
CA PRO A 308 -13.11 1.91 -4.78
C PRO A 308 -12.14 3.07 -4.58
N GLY A 309 -11.68 3.64 -5.70
CA GLY A 309 -10.86 4.84 -5.77
C GLY A 309 -11.35 6.01 -4.90
N PRO A 310 -10.61 7.12 -4.87
CA PRO A 310 -10.83 8.19 -3.91
C PRO A 310 -12.23 8.83 -4.02
N VAL A 311 -12.96 8.79 -2.92
CA VAL A 311 -14.32 9.28 -2.77
C VAL A 311 -14.36 10.81 -2.71
N ARG A 312 -15.04 11.48 -3.64
CA ARG A 312 -15.14 12.95 -3.67
C ARG A 312 -16.47 13.45 -3.08
N SER A 313 -16.37 14.50 -2.26
CA SER A 313 -17.54 15.21 -1.73
C SER A 313 -17.92 16.33 -2.71
N SER A 314 -19.18 16.37 -3.16
CA SER A 314 -19.71 17.60 -3.78
C SER A 314 -19.74 18.68 -2.71
N ALA A 315 -18.73 19.54 -2.69
CA ALA A 315 -18.79 20.81 -1.99
C ALA A 315 -19.52 21.77 -2.94
N ALA A 316 -20.82 21.94 -2.69
CA ALA A 316 -21.61 22.96 -3.37
C ALA A 316 -20.95 24.33 -3.20
N GLY A 317 -20.64 24.95 -4.33
CA GLY A 317 -20.31 26.36 -4.52
C GLY A 317 -20.76 26.75 -5.92
#